data_AF-A0A1W9L473-F1
#
_entry.id   AF-A0A1W9L473-F1
#
_cell.length_a   1.000
_cell.length_b   1.000
_cell.length_c   1.000
_cell.angle_alpha   90.00
_cell.angle_beta   90.00
_cell.angle_gamma   90.00
#
_symmetry.space_group_name_H-M   'P 1'
#
loop_
_entity.id
_entity.type
_entity.pdbx_description
1 polymer ?
#
loop_
_entity_poly.entity_id
_entity_poly.type
_entity_poly.pdbx_seq_one_letter_code
_entity_poly.pdbx_strand_id
1 'polypeptide(L)'
;LVLVSHRDIDSIYTDMGHTSPFGNRLSIIRLGLLEPEIPNLIIQWGKNILSIEAMHAMRIWAGRHPFYLQLLGYHLVNAQEADESLGQALDNFYSDAVGRLRKLWDSLDEREQQTLRGTLQGKAIKRRSLRIRGLVTEEDKPFGQVLREWLEHEIG
;
A
#
# COMPACT_ATOMS: atom_id res chain seq x y z
N LEU A 1 19.10 -15.24 7.34
CA LEU A 1 19.29 -14.08 6.44
C LEU A 1 17.94 -13.81 5.78
N VAL A 2 17.36 -12.62 5.98
CA VAL A 2 16.11 -12.20 5.33
C VAL A 2 16.47 -11.12 4.31
N LEU A 3 16.13 -11.36 3.05
CA LEU A 3 16.33 -10.43 1.94
C LEU A 3 14.98 -9.83 1.58
N VAL A 4 14.87 -8.49 1.62
CA VAL A 4 13.65 -7.76 1.27
C VAL A 4 13.92 -6.97 -0.01
N SER A 5 13.12 -7.21 -1.05
CA SER A 5 13.24 -6.54 -2.35
C SER A 5 11.87 -6.10 -2.85
N HIS A 6 11.84 -4.93 -3.51
CA HIS A 6 10.66 -4.42 -4.23
C HIS A 6 10.52 -5.00 -5.65
N ARG A 7 11.57 -5.65 -6.15
CA ARG A 7 11.60 -6.38 -7.43
C ARG A 7 11.42 -7.86 -7.17
N ASP A 8 10.78 -8.55 -8.11
CA ASP A 8 10.69 -10.01 -8.06
C ASP A 8 12.11 -10.59 -8.03
N ILE A 9 12.40 -11.49 -7.09
CA ILE A 9 13.76 -12.01 -6.92
C ILE A 9 14.22 -12.70 -8.21
N ASP A 10 13.32 -13.35 -8.93
CA ASP A 10 13.63 -13.96 -10.22
C ASP A 10 14.08 -12.92 -11.25
N SER A 11 13.49 -11.71 -11.24
CA SER A 11 13.91 -10.63 -12.16
C SER A 11 15.33 -10.10 -11.90
N ILE A 12 15.83 -10.19 -10.66
CA ILE A 12 17.21 -9.82 -10.31
C ILE A 12 18.22 -10.79 -10.94
N TYR A 13 17.86 -12.06 -11.07
CA TYR A 13 18.73 -13.10 -11.63
C TYR A 13 18.73 -13.13 -13.15
N THR A 14 17.58 -12.87 -13.78
CA THR A 14 17.48 -12.78 -15.24
C THR A 14 18.34 -11.65 -15.80
N ASP A 15 18.38 -10.50 -15.11
CA ASP A 15 19.20 -9.34 -15.50
C ASP A 15 20.71 -9.58 -15.33
N MET A 16 21.11 -10.57 -14.50
CA MET A 16 22.51 -10.94 -14.24
C MET A 16 22.97 -12.20 -14.98
N GLY A 17 22.15 -12.78 -15.88
CA GLY A 17 22.54 -13.92 -16.71
C GLY A 17 22.82 -15.22 -15.94
N HIS A 18 22.37 -15.32 -14.69
CA HIS A 18 22.63 -16.46 -13.82
C HIS A 18 21.32 -17.11 -13.37
N THR A 19 21.22 -18.44 -13.47
CA THR A 19 20.14 -19.22 -12.82
C THR A 19 20.31 -19.14 -11.30
N SER A 20 19.28 -18.65 -10.61
CA SER A 20 19.30 -18.39 -9.16
C SER A 20 19.70 -19.64 -8.36
N PRO A 21 20.80 -19.63 -7.58
CA PRO A 21 21.19 -20.74 -6.72
C PRO A 21 20.23 -20.94 -5.53
N PHE A 22 19.19 -20.12 -5.40
CA PHE A 22 18.20 -20.14 -4.33
C PHE A 22 16.97 -21.00 -4.62
N GLY A 23 16.80 -21.46 -5.86
CA GLY A 23 15.59 -22.18 -6.30
C GLY A 23 15.26 -23.46 -5.53
N ASN A 24 16.22 -24.04 -4.79
CA ASN A 24 16.05 -25.26 -3.99
C ASN A 24 16.28 -25.09 -2.48
N ARG A 25 16.49 -23.87 -1.96
CA ARG A 25 16.81 -23.65 -0.53
C ARG A 25 16.01 -22.56 0.18
N LEU A 26 15.30 -21.69 -0.55
CA LEU A 26 14.51 -20.61 0.05
C LEU A 26 13.05 -20.68 -0.39
N SER A 27 12.13 -20.47 0.56
CA SER A 27 10.72 -20.20 0.27
C SER A 27 10.50 -18.70 0.12
N ILE A 28 9.86 -18.29 -0.98
CA ILE A 28 9.45 -16.90 -1.18
C ILE A 28 8.09 -16.70 -0.52
N ILE A 29 8.06 -15.88 0.52
CA ILE A 29 6.81 -15.41 1.14
C ILE A 29 6.54 -14.02 0.60
N ARG A 30 5.46 -13.87 -0.17
CA ARG A 30 5.03 -12.57 -0.68
C ARG A 30 4.07 -11.94 0.32
N LEU A 31 4.50 -10.87 0.97
CA LEU A 31 3.66 -10.08 1.87
C LEU A 31 2.88 -9.06 1.03
N GLY A 32 1.57 -9.31 0.87
CA GLY A 32 0.64 -8.41 0.19
C GLY A 32 -0.20 -7.61 1.18
N LEU A 33 -1.45 -7.35 0.80
CA LEU A 33 -2.43 -6.79 1.73
C LEU A 33 -2.71 -7.76 2.88
N LEU A 34 -2.93 -7.20 4.07
CA LEU A 34 -3.37 -7.97 5.24
C LEU A 34 -4.68 -8.70 4.94
N GLU A 35 -4.96 -9.81 5.60
CA GLU A 35 -6.26 -10.49 5.48
C GLU A 35 -7.41 -9.56 5.92
N PRO A 36 -8.62 -9.68 5.34
CA PRO A 36 -9.72 -8.71 5.54
C PRO A 36 -10.07 -8.39 7.00
N GLU A 37 -9.90 -9.33 7.91
CA GLU A 37 -10.17 -9.23 9.34
C GLU A 37 -9.09 -8.47 10.12
N ILE A 38 -7.84 -8.49 9.65
CA ILE A 38 -6.68 -8.01 10.40
C ILE A 38 -6.64 -6.48 10.57
N PRO A 39 -6.94 -5.64 9.56
CA PRO A 39 -6.94 -4.18 9.73
C PRO A 39 -7.86 -3.72 10.87
N ASN A 40 -9.03 -4.35 11.00
CA ASN A 40 -9.95 -4.01 12.08
C ASN A 40 -9.38 -4.33 13.45
N LEU A 41 -8.66 -5.44 13.59
CA LEU A 41 -7.97 -5.79 14.84
C LEU A 41 -6.86 -4.80 15.18
N ILE A 42 -6.03 -4.43 14.19
CA ILE A 42 -4.94 -3.46 14.36
C ILE A 42 -5.50 -2.09 14.76
N ILE A 43 -6.53 -1.61 14.06
CA ILE A 43 -7.15 -0.30 14.35
C ILE A 43 -7.77 -0.30 15.75
N GLN A 44 -8.37 -1.41 16.18
CA GLN A 44 -8.95 -1.54 17.52
C GLN A 44 -7.92 -1.47 18.65
N TRP A 45 -6.63 -1.74 18.40
CA TRP A 45 -5.59 -1.51 19.41
C TRP A 45 -5.43 -0.02 19.75
N GLY A 46 -5.77 0.86 18.82
CA GLY A 46 -5.74 2.32 19.01
C GLY A 46 -6.98 2.91 19.68
N LYS A 47 -7.99 2.11 20.05
CA LYS A 47 -9.33 2.62 20.48
C LYS A 47 -9.35 3.56 21.69
N ASN A 48 -8.33 3.47 22.54
CA ASN A 48 -8.22 4.31 23.74
C ASN A 48 -7.42 5.60 23.48
N ILE A 49 -6.82 5.70 22.30
CA ILE A 49 -6.01 6.83 21.86
C ILE A 49 -6.83 7.59 20.83
N LEU A 50 -7.17 6.94 19.72
CA LEU A 50 -7.81 7.54 18.56
C LEU A 50 -9.33 7.66 18.69
N SER A 51 -9.89 8.72 18.10
CA SER A 51 -11.34 8.89 17.96
C SER A 51 -11.94 7.87 16.98
N ILE A 52 -13.28 7.75 16.99
CA ILE A 52 -14.01 6.87 16.07
C ILE A 52 -13.81 7.34 14.61
N GLU A 53 -13.81 8.65 14.38
CA GLU A 53 -13.57 9.27 13.08
C GLU A 53 -12.16 8.97 12.57
N ALA A 54 -11.15 9.07 13.43
CA ALA A 54 -9.77 8.74 13.11
C ALA A 54 -9.61 7.25 12.75
N MET A 55 -10.20 6.35 13.55
CA MET A 55 -10.22 4.92 13.24
C MET A 55 -10.95 4.60 11.93
N HIS A 56 -12.04 5.32 11.64
CA HIS A 56 -12.76 5.20 10.37
C HIS A 56 -11.91 5.69 9.18
N ALA A 57 -11.20 6.81 9.35
CA ALA A 57 -10.26 7.33 8.36
C ALA A 57 -9.16 6.30 8.04
N MET A 58 -8.61 5.61 9.05
CA MET A 58 -7.63 4.53 8.81
C MET A 58 -8.15 3.45 7.87
N ARG A 59 -9.40 3.02 8.05
CA ARG A 59 -10.03 1.99 7.20
C ARG A 59 -10.18 2.44 5.76
N ILE A 60 -10.54 3.70 5.55
CA ILE A 60 -10.81 4.25 4.22
C ILE A 60 -9.51 4.54 3.49
N TRP A 61 -8.60 5.27 4.14
CA TRP A 61 -7.40 5.82 3.50
C TRP A 61 -6.32 4.77 3.26
N ALA A 62 -6.01 3.98 4.28
CA ALA A 62 -4.95 2.98 4.21
C ALA A 62 -5.47 1.59 3.83
N GLY A 63 -6.78 1.34 4.01
CA GLY A 63 -7.41 0.06 3.73
C GLY A 63 -6.71 -1.12 4.40
N ARG A 64 -6.28 -2.10 3.60
CA ARG A 64 -5.63 -3.33 4.10
C ARG A 64 -4.09 -3.27 4.06
N HIS A 65 -3.50 -2.13 3.71
CA HIS A 65 -2.06 -2.05 3.47
C HIS A 65 -1.30 -1.73 4.77
N PRO A 66 -0.43 -2.63 5.27
CA PRO A 66 0.14 -2.50 6.61
C PRO A 66 1.01 -1.25 6.77
N PHE A 67 1.84 -0.93 5.76
CA PHE A 67 2.66 0.28 5.76
C PHE A 67 1.82 1.56 5.90
N TYR A 68 0.76 1.73 5.09
CA TYR A 68 -0.06 2.94 5.15
C TYR A 68 -0.94 2.99 6.39
N LEU A 69 -1.35 1.83 6.94
CA LEU A 69 -2.05 1.78 8.24
C LEU A 69 -1.16 2.31 9.35
N GLN A 70 0.11 1.87 9.39
CA GLN A 70 1.09 2.36 10.36
C GLN A 70 1.39 3.85 10.16
N LEU A 71 1.63 4.29 8.92
CA LEU A 71 1.94 5.68 8.61
C LEU A 71 0.79 6.61 9.01
N LEU A 72 -0.45 6.27 8.64
CA LEU A 72 -1.61 7.07 9.02
C LEU A 72 -1.84 7.04 10.53
N GLY A 73 -1.69 5.88 11.18
CA GLY A 73 -1.77 5.79 12.64
C GLY A 73 -0.78 6.73 13.35
N TYR A 74 0.45 6.82 12.84
CA TYR A 74 1.46 7.75 13.36
C TYR A 74 1.01 9.22 13.25
N HIS A 75 0.52 9.66 12.08
CA HIS A 75 0.05 11.04 11.93
C HIS A 75 -1.19 11.36 12.77
N LEU A 76 -2.10 10.40 12.95
CA LEU A 76 -3.28 10.58 13.78
C LEU A 76 -2.94 10.74 15.26
N VAL A 77 -1.98 9.95 15.78
CA VAL A 77 -1.51 10.09 17.16
C VAL A 77 -0.81 11.43 17.36
N ASN A 78 0.08 11.81 16.45
CA ASN A 78 0.79 13.09 16.56
C ASN A 78 -0.16 14.29 16.48
N ALA A 79 -1.14 14.24 15.58
CA ALA A 79 -2.15 15.30 15.47
C ALA A 79 -2.94 15.44 16.78
N GLN A 80 -3.32 14.33 17.40
CA GLN A 80 -3.99 14.35 18.69
C GLN A 80 -3.13 14.96 19.82
N GLU A 81 -1.84 14.66 19.85
CA GLU A 81 -0.91 15.26 20.82
C GLU A 81 -0.70 16.76 20.58
N ALA A 82 -0.77 17.20 19.33
CA ALA A 82 -0.59 18.60 18.90
C ALA A 82 -1.89 19.42 18.83
N ASP A 83 -3.04 18.84 19.21
CA ASP A 83 -4.39 19.44 19.06
C ASP A 83 -4.71 19.86 17.61
N GLU A 84 -4.20 19.10 16.64
CA GLU A 84 -4.47 19.28 15.22
C GLU A 84 -5.74 18.54 14.79
N SER A 85 -6.39 19.06 13.75
CA SER A 85 -7.58 18.45 13.17
C SER A 85 -7.25 17.16 12.40
N LEU A 86 -8.27 16.29 12.25
CA LEU A 86 -8.17 15.10 11.39
C LEU A 86 -7.75 15.45 9.96
N GLY A 87 -8.20 16.58 9.42
CA GLY A 87 -7.81 17.04 8.08
C GLY A 87 -6.30 17.27 7.97
N GLN A 88 -5.71 17.98 8.93
CA GLN A 88 -4.26 18.21 8.98
C GLN A 88 -3.49 16.89 9.10
N ALA A 89 -3.97 15.95 9.91
CA ALA A 89 -3.36 14.63 10.03
C ALA A 89 -3.35 13.88 8.68
N LEU A 90 -4.45 13.97 7.92
CA LEU A 90 -4.57 13.36 6.59
C LEU A 90 -3.70 14.05 5.55
N ASP A 91 -3.58 15.38 5.58
CA ASP A 91 -2.70 16.13 4.68
C ASP A 91 -1.22 15.78 4.90
N ASN A 92 -0.82 15.68 6.17
CA ASN A 92 0.53 15.25 6.56
C ASN A 92 0.80 13.80 6.12
N PHE A 93 -0.16 12.90 6.38
CA PHE A 93 -0.09 11.51 5.91
C PHE A 93 0.03 11.41 4.40
N TYR A 94 -0.78 12.16 3.65
CA TYR A 94 -0.77 12.13 2.19
C TYR A 94 0.59 12.59 1.66
N SER A 95 1.11 13.71 2.18
CA SER A 95 2.41 14.26 1.80
C SER A 95 3.54 13.21 1.92
N ASP A 96 3.57 12.47 3.03
CA ASP A 96 4.56 11.40 3.26
C ASP A 96 4.29 10.14 2.42
N ALA A 97 3.02 9.81 2.20
CA ALA A 97 2.60 8.65 1.41
C ALA A 97 3.00 8.77 -0.07
N VAL A 98 2.91 9.96 -0.67
CA VAL A 98 3.22 10.21 -2.09
C VAL A 98 4.63 9.75 -2.45
N GLY A 99 5.62 10.02 -1.61
CA GLY A 99 7.00 9.61 -1.86
C GLY A 99 7.17 8.10 -1.98
N ARG A 100 6.39 7.32 -1.22
CA ARG A 100 6.38 5.86 -1.29
C ARG A 100 5.61 5.35 -2.51
N LEU A 101 4.48 5.97 -2.83
CA LEU A 101 3.67 5.62 -4.00
C LEU A 101 4.44 5.84 -5.30
N ARG A 102 5.17 6.96 -5.41
CA ARG A 102 6.04 7.25 -6.57
C ARG A 102 7.11 6.17 -6.78
N LYS A 103 7.82 5.78 -5.70
CA LYS A 103 8.80 4.68 -5.76
C LYS A 103 8.17 3.35 -6.18
N LEU A 104 6.95 3.06 -5.70
CA LEU A 104 6.23 1.85 -6.10
C LEU A 104 5.87 1.90 -7.59
N TRP A 105 5.36 3.05 -8.06
CA TRP A 105 5.00 3.29 -9.45
C TRP A 105 6.16 3.12 -10.42
N ASP A 106 7.32 3.67 -10.09
CA ASP A 106 8.54 3.56 -10.89
C ASP A 106 9.05 2.12 -11.01
N SER A 107 8.57 1.22 -10.13
CA SER A 107 8.89 -0.21 -10.16
C SER A 107 7.91 -1.07 -10.94
N LEU A 108 6.82 -0.47 -11.45
CA LEU A 108 5.78 -1.14 -12.21
C LEU A 108 6.14 -1.19 -13.70
N ASP A 109 5.76 -2.27 -14.38
CA ASP A 109 5.86 -2.31 -15.84
C ASP A 109 4.80 -1.39 -16.49
N GLU A 110 5.01 -1.00 -17.76
CA GLU A 110 4.10 -0.11 -18.48
C GLU A 110 2.65 -0.63 -18.49
N ARG A 111 2.46 -1.94 -18.57
CA ARG A 111 1.13 -2.53 -18.60
C ARG A 111 0.49 -2.49 -17.20
N GLU A 112 1.27 -2.66 -16.13
CA GLU A 112 0.82 -2.49 -14.74
C GLU A 112 0.37 -1.04 -14.49
N GLN A 113 1.18 -0.06 -14.93
CA GLN A 113 0.85 1.36 -14.86
C GLN A 113 -0.42 1.69 -15.66
N GLN A 114 -0.54 1.20 -16.89
CA GLN A 114 -1.75 1.37 -17.70
C GLN A 114 -2.99 0.73 -17.04
N THR A 115 -2.81 -0.44 -16.41
CA THR A 115 -3.91 -1.12 -15.71
C THR A 115 -4.40 -0.28 -14.53
N LEU A 116 -3.48 0.30 -13.74
CA LEU A 116 -3.83 1.20 -12.64
C LEU A 116 -4.48 2.49 -13.14
N ARG A 117 -3.97 3.13 -14.22
CA ARG A 117 -4.65 4.29 -14.82
C ARG A 117 -6.06 3.96 -15.29
N GLY A 118 -6.30 2.75 -15.78
CA GLY A 118 -7.62 2.28 -16.19
C GLY A 118 -8.67 2.37 -15.09
N THR A 119 -8.27 2.36 -13.81
CA THR A 119 -9.21 2.47 -12.68
C THR A 119 -9.88 3.82 -12.60
N LEU A 120 -9.17 4.88 -13.01
CA LEU A 120 -9.71 6.23 -13.06
C LEU A 120 -10.88 6.32 -14.06
N GLN A 121 -10.93 5.39 -15.02
CA GLN A 121 -12.00 5.25 -16.01
C GLN A 121 -13.06 4.21 -15.58
N GLY A 122 -13.04 3.76 -14.32
CA GLY A 122 -13.97 2.75 -13.80
C GLY A 122 -13.71 1.32 -14.27
N LYS A 123 -12.56 1.02 -14.89
CA LYS A 123 -12.22 -0.34 -15.31
C LYS A 123 -11.74 -1.18 -14.12
N ALA A 124 -12.20 -2.43 -14.06
CA ALA A 124 -11.74 -3.38 -13.05
C ALA A 124 -10.26 -3.77 -13.25
N ILE A 125 -9.50 -3.86 -12.16
CA ILE A 125 -8.06 -4.19 -12.16
C ILE A 125 -7.84 -5.70 -12.14
N LYS A 126 -7.99 -6.37 -13.28
CA LYS A 126 -7.77 -7.82 -13.37
C LYS A 126 -6.30 -8.15 -13.60
N ARG A 127 -5.44 -7.95 -12.58
CA ARG A 127 -4.02 -8.29 -12.69
C ARG A 127 -3.41 -8.86 -11.40
N ARG A 128 -3.00 -10.13 -11.47
CA ARG A 128 -2.39 -10.86 -10.34
C ARG A 128 -1.13 -10.17 -9.81
N SER A 129 -0.31 -9.58 -10.68
CA SER A 129 0.95 -8.94 -10.26
C SER A 129 0.70 -7.73 -9.34
N LEU A 130 -0.33 -6.93 -9.62
CA LEU A 130 -0.74 -5.80 -8.78
C LEU A 130 -1.31 -6.25 -7.42
N ARG A 131 -2.07 -7.36 -7.39
CA ARG A 131 -2.54 -7.96 -6.13
C ARG A 131 -1.38 -8.48 -5.28
N ILE A 132 -0.43 -9.18 -5.90
CA ILE A 132 0.78 -9.67 -5.24
C ILE A 132 1.60 -8.53 -4.62
N ARG A 133 1.67 -7.38 -5.30
CA ARG A 133 2.36 -6.17 -4.80
C ARG A 133 1.58 -5.43 -3.73
N GLY A 134 0.37 -5.89 -3.38
CA GLY A 134 -0.50 -5.23 -2.41
C GLY A 134 -1.07 -3.89 -2.89
N LEU A 135 -1.14 -3.65 -4.19
CA LEU A 135 -1.72 -2.43 -4.73
C LEU A 135 -3.23 -2.55 -4.95
N VAL A 136 -3.71 -3.78 -5.09
CA VAL A 136 -5.07 -4.11 -5.52
C VAL A 136 -5.62 -5.22 -4.65
N THR A 137 -6.89 -5.10 -4.29
CA THR A 137 -7.63 -6.09 -3.52
C THR A 137 -8.15 -7.23 -4.40
N GLU A 138 -8.72 -8.24 -3.75
CA GLU A 138 -9.30 -9.41 -4.42
C GLU A 138 -10.57 -9.04 -5.20
N GLU A 139 -11.16 -7.89 -4.90
CA GLU A 139 -12.30 -7.29 -5.60
C GLU A 139 -11.87 -6.38 -6.76
N ASP A 140 -10.60 -6.44 -7.18
CA ASP A 140 -10.04 -5.66 -8.28
C ASP A 140 -10.12 -4.13 -8.05
N LYS A 141 -10.06 -3.69 -6.78
CA LYS A 141 -10.06 -2.28 -6.36
C LYS A 141 -8.68 -1.84 -5.82
N PRO A 142 -8.33 -0.55 -5.87
CA PRO A 142 -7.16 -0.02 -5.15
C PRO A 142 -7.23 -0.37 -3.66
N PHE A 143 -6.08 -0.57 -3.01
CA PHE A 143 -6.04 -1.02 -1.61
C PHE A 143 -6.67 -0.04 -0.61
N GLY A 144 -6.72 1.25 -0.92
CA GLY A 144 -7.22 2.33 -0.06
C GLY A 144 -7.36 3.65 -0.82
N GLN A 145 -8.01 4.63 -0.21
CA GLN A 145 -8.27 5.93 -0.81
C GLN A 145 -6.97 6.69 -1.12
N VAL A 146 -5.89 6.50 -0.34
CA VAL A 146 -4.60 7.17 -0.60
C VAL A 146 -4.05 6.84 -1.99
N LEU A 147 -4.18 5.59 -2.44
CA LEU A 147 -3.73 5.18 -3.77
C LEU A 147 -4.64 5.78 -4.86
N ARG A 148 -5.95 5.82 -4.61
CA ARG A 148 -6.90 6.41 -5.56
C ARG A 148 -6.62 7.90 -5.75
N GLU A 149 -6.53 8.64 -4.66
CA GLU A 149 -6.30 10.09 -4.73
C GLU A 149 -4.95 10.41 -5.37
N TRP A 150 -3.91 9.63 -5.06
CA TRP A 150 -2.62 9.80 -5.72
C TRP A 150 -2.68 9.54 -7.23
N LEU A 151 -3.38 8.47 -7.66
CA LEU A 151 -3.58 8.21 -9.08
C LEU A 151 -4.35 9.35 -9.77
N GLU A 152 -5.37 9.91 -9.12
CA GLU A 152 -6.18 11.01 -9.67
C GLU A 152 -5.42 12.32 -9.82
N HIS A 153 -4.59 12.69 -8.84
CA HIS A 153 -3.96 14.02 -8.81
C HIS A 153 -2.55 14.06 -9.39
N GLU A 154 -1.78 12.97 -9.33
CA GLU A 154 -0.36 12.97 -9.70
C GLU A 154 -0.07 12.21 -11.00
N ILE A 155 -0.99 11.31 -11.41
CA ILE A 155 -0.80 10.42 -12.56
C ILE A 155 -1.86 10.62 -13.66
N GLY A 156 -3.03 11.14 -13.29
CA GLY A 156 -4.20 11.37 -14.14
C GLY A 156 -3.95 12.26 -15.34
#